data_AF-A0A7V6VKK2-F1
#
_entry.id   AF-A0A7V6VKK2-F1
#
_cell.length_a   1.000
_cell.length_b   1.000
_cell.length_c   1.000
_cell.angle_alpha   90.00
_cell.angle_beta   90.00
_cell.angle_gamma   90.00
#
_symmetry.space_group_name_H-M   'P 1'
#
loop_
_entity.id
_entity.type
_entity.pdbx_description
1 polymer ?
#
loop_
_entity_poly.entity_id
_entity_poly.type
_entity_poly.pdbx_seq_one_letter_code
_entity_poly.pdbx_strand_id
1 'polypeptide(L)'
;MTLPFAPSERSTVGVEWELQLVDEDSLDLRQCAATVLRRLERERGEEHPNVHHELLLNTIEMVSNPSTTVNGAIEDIERSIADVTPVLEGLGVVLATAGTHPFANPLYQRVTNKERYARLVGRTRYWGQQMLLFGMHVHVGIESRDKVLPILNALLT
;
A
#
# COMPACT_ATOMS: atom_id res chain seq x y z
N MET A 1 -8.35 -0.61 -27.79
CA MET A 1 -7.69 -1.86 -27.37
C MET A 1 -8.60 -2.55 -26.36
N THR A 2 -8.99 -3.79 -26.60
CA THR A 2 -9.69 -4.62 -25.62
C THR A 2 -8.64 -5.36 -24.78
N LEU A 3 -8.64 -5.12 -23.46
CA LEU A 3 -7.85 -5.88 -22.51
C LEU A 3 -8.56 -7.22 -22.24
N PRO A 4 -7.95 -8.38 -22.55
CA PRO A 4 -8.54 -9.68 -22.23
C PRO A 4 -8.64 -9.86 -20.71
N PHE A 5 -9.68 -10.56 -20.24
CA PHE A 5 -9.81 -10.90 -18.83
C PHE A 5 -8.81 -11.99 -18.47
N ALA A 6 -7.91 -11.71 -17.53
CA ALA A 6 -6.95 -12.69 -17.03
C ALA A 6 -7.67 -13.68 -16.09
N PRO A 7 -7.65 -14.99 -16.38
CA PRO A 7 -8.24 -15.97 -15.47
C PRO A 7 -7.40 -16.06 -14.18
N SER A 8 -8.07 -16.10 -13.03
CA SER A 8 -7.45 -16.41 -11.74
C SER A 8 -7.96 -17.75 -11.22
N GLU A 9 -7.21 -18.39 -10.33
CA GLU A 9 -7.76 -19.49 -9.54
C GLU A 9 -8.97 -18.98 -8.73
N ARG A 10 -9.97 -19.86 -8.58
CA ARG A 10 -11.21 -19.52 -7.91
C ARG A 10 -10.96 -19.17 -6.44
N SER A 11 -11.43 -18.01 -6.02
CA SER A 11 -11.48 -17.61 -4.60
C SER A 11 -10.11 -17.49 -3.91
N THR A 12 -9.04 -17.22 -4.66
CA THR A 12 -7.80 -16.73 -4.03
C THR A 12 -8.02 -15.33 -3.46
N VAL A 13 -7.22 -14.97 -2.46
CA VAL A 13 -7.23 -13.67 -1.79
C VAL A 13 -5.82 -13.11 -1.79
N GLY A 14 -5.68 -11.85 -2.21
CA GLY A 14 -4.49 -11.02 -2.01
C GLY A 14 -4.85 -9.78 -1.20
N VAL A 15 -3.94 -9.31 -0.38
CA VAL A 15 -4.12 -8.12 0.46
C VAL A 15 -3.02 -7.12 0.15
N GLU A 16 -3.41 -5.88 -0.12
CA GLU A 16 -2.51 -4.73 -0.16
C GLU A 16 -2.84 -3.84 1.04
N TRP A 17 -1.83 -3.38 1.78
CA TRP A 17 -2.03 -2.55 2.96
C TRP A 17 -1.04 -1.39 2.97
N GLU A 18 -1.58 -0.18 2.86
CA GLU A 18 -0.83 1.06 2.96
C GLU A 18 -0.64 1.42 4.44
N LEU A 19 0.62 1.46 4.88
CA LEU A 19 0.98 1.71 6.27
C LEU A 19 1.70 3.06 6.42
N GLN A 20 1.32 3.78 7.47
CA GLN A 20 1.86 5.10 7.78
C GLN A 20 3.24 4.95 8.42
N LEU A 21 4.22 5.72 7.93
CA LEU A 21 5.52 5.90 8.58
C LEU A 21 5.41 7.08 9.55
N VAL A 22 5.42 6.81 10.84
CA VAL A 22 5.25 7.81 11.89
C VAL A 22 6.55 7.99 12.66
N ASP A 23 6.94 9.24 12.88
CA ASP A 23 8.07 9.59 13.72
C ASP A 23 7.75 9.31 15.20
N GLU A 24 8.63 8.60 15.91
CA GLU A 24 8.34 8.14 17.29
C GLU A 24 8.24 9.29 18.31
N ASP A 25 8.98 10.38 18.09
CA ASP A 25 9.05 11.51 19.02
C ASP A 25 7.89 12.50 18.79
N SER A 26 7.67 12.89 17.54
CA SER A 26 6.66 13.90 17.19
C SER A 26 5.27 13.33 16.93
N LEU A 27 5.18 12.02 16.68
CA LEU A 27 3.98 11.32 16.25
C LEU A 27 3.40 11.84 14.92
N ASP A 28 4.16 12.62 14.14
CA ASP A 28 3.76 13.08 12.81
C ASP A 28 4.33 12.18 11.70
N LEU A 29 3.80 12.32 10.49
CA LEU A 29 4.20 11.53 9.34
C LEU A 29 5.62 11.84 8.88
N ARG A 30 6.42 10.78 8.71
CA ARG A 30 7.82 10.87 8.28
C ARG A 30 7.98 10.49 6.82
N GLN A 31 8.55 11.41 6.03
CA GLN A 31 8.75 11.27 4.58
C GLN A 31 9.95 10.37 4.22
N CYS A 32 10.01 9.14 4.75
CA CYS A 32 11.21 8.28 4.66
C CYS A 32 11.04 6.95 3.93
N ALA A 33 9.93 6.71 3.21
CA ALA A 33 9.69 5.45 2.50
C ALA A 33 10.86 5.03 1.58
N ALA A 34 11.42 5.99 0.82
CA ALA A 34 12.57 5.72 -0.05
C ALA A 34 13.88 5.40 0.69
N THR A 35 13.99 5.82 1.95
CA THR A 35 15.14 5.44 2.80
C THR A 35 14.93 4.04 3.36
N VAL A 36 13.70 3.72 3.79
CA VAL A 36 13.33 2.40 4.31
C VAL A 36 13.57 1.33 3.25
N LEU A 37 13.00 1.50 2.05
CA LEU A 37 13.10 0.53 0.96
C LEU A 37 14.55 0.31 0.50
N ARG A 38 15.35 1.37 0.42
CA ARG A 38 16.77 1.25 0.05
C ARG A 38 17.60 0.53 1.11
N ARG A 39 17.30 0.73 2.40
CA ARG A 39 17.99 0.01 3.48
C ARG A 39 17.60 -1.47 3.46
N LEU A 40 16.31 -1.76 3.28
CA LEU A 40 15.79 -3.12 3.15
C LEU A 40 16.41 -3.85 1.95
N GLU A 41 16.47 -3.20 0.78
CA GLU A 41 17.12 -3.73 -0.42
C GLU A 41 18.60 -4.04 -0.16
N ARG A 42 19.33 -3.11 0.47
CA ARG A 42 20.74 -3.30 0.78
C ARG A 42 20.99 -4.46 1.75
N GLU A 43 20.10 -4.67 2.72
CA GLU A 43 20.22 -5.76 3.72
C GLU A 43 19.90 -7.12 3.10
N ARG A 44 18.93 -7.17 2.17
CA ARG A 44 18.55 -8.40 1.45
C ARG A 44 19.45 -8.71 0.25
N GLY A 45 20.06 -7.69 -0.35
CA GLY A 45 20.81 -7.79 -1.60
C GLY A 45 19.93 -7.71 -2.87
N GLU A 46 18.62 -7.55 -2.71
CA GLU A 46 17.63 -7.44 -3.78
C GLU A 46 16.38 -6.69 -3.27
N GLU A 47 15.52 -6.24 -4.19
CA GLU A 47 14.26 -5.58 -3.84
C GLU A 47 13.34 -6.53 -3.03
N HIS A 48 12.64 -5.98 -2.04
CA HIS A 48 11.70 -6.77 -1.26
C HIS A 48 10.47 -7.13 -2.12
N PRO A 49 10.10 -8.42 -2.23
CA PRO A 49 9.03 -8.85 -3.14
C PRO A 49 7.64 -8.35 -2.75
N ASN A 50 7.45 -8.04 -1.46
CA ASN A 50 6.13 -7.74 -0.87
C ASN A 50 6.04 -6.35 -0.20
N VAL A 51 7.08 -5.50 -0.31
CA VAL A 51 7.07 -4.16 0.31
C VAL A 51 7.45 -3.15 -0.76
N HIS A 52 6.56 -2.20 -1.04
CA HIS A 52 6.66 -1.32 -2.19
C HIS A 52 6.54 0.15 -1.83
N HIS A 53 6.93 0.99 -2.79
CA HIS A 53 6.71 2.42 -2.77
C HIS A 53 5.26 2.74 -3.08
N GLU A 54 4.66 3.65 -2.31
CA GLU A 54 3.39 4.28 -2.68
C GLU A 54 3.61 5.71 -3.25
N LEU A 55 2.54 6.37 -3.69
CA LEU A 55 2.56 7.74 -4.21
C LEU A 55 3.16 8.73 -3.21
N LEU A 56 2.87 8.58 -1.92
CA LEU A 56 3.35 9.44 -0.84
C LEU A 56 4.59 8.82 -0.17
N LEU A 57 5.57 9.67 0.16
CA LEU A 57 6.83 9.24 0.80
C LEU A 57 6.70 8.93 2.29
N ASN A 58 5.52 9.15 2.87
CA ASN A 58 5.16 8.80 4.23
C ASN A 58 4.52 7.41 4.37
N THR A 59 4.45 6.66 3.27
CA THR A 59 3.72 5.39 3.18
C THR A 59 4.63 4.31 2.62
N ILE A 60 4.54 3.12 3.17
CA ILE A 60 4.95 1.89 2.49
C ILE A 60 3.72 1.03 2.26
N GLU A 61 3.67 0.36 1.11
CA GLU A 61 2.61 -0.60 0.80
C GLU A 61 3.13 -2.01 1.01
N MET A 62 2.40 -2.83 1.77
CA MET A 62 2.68 -4.25 1.91
C MET A 62 1.69 -5.06 1.09
N VAL A 63 2.19 -5.98 0.27
CA VAL A 63 1.38 -6.75 -0.69
C VAL A 63 1.60 -8.24 -0.47
N SER A 64 0.55 -8.97 -0.12
CA SER A 64 0.62 -10.43 -0.01
C SER A 64 0.68 -11.10 -1.38
N ASN A 65 1.18 -12.33 -1.42
CA ASN A 65 0.94 -13.18 -2.58
C ASN A 65 -0.55 -13.60 -2.63
N PRO A 66 -1.06 -13.99 -3.80
CA PRO A 66 -2.36 -14.64 -3.89
C PRO A 66 -2.34 -15.94 -3.06
N SER A 67 -3.29 -16.07 -2.14
CA SER A 67 -3.42 -17.24 -1.27
C SER A 67 -4.81 -17.86 -1.39
N THR A 68 -4.92 -19.16 -1.18
CA THR A 68 -6.22 -19.85 -1.09
C THR A 68 -6.87 -19.67 0.29
N THR A 69 -6.18 -19.04 1.24
CA THR A 69 -6.69 -18.76 2.58
C THR A 69 -6.34 -17.33 3.01
N VAL A 70 -7.20 -16.71 3.82
CA VAL A 70 -6.91 -15.40 4.42
C VAL A 70 -5.66 -15.47 5.29
N ASN A 71 -5.49 -16.55 6.07
CA ASN A 71 -4.34 -16.71 6.95
C ASN A 71 -3.01 -16.68 6.19
N GLY A 72 -2.94 -17.36 5.03
CA GLY A 72 -1.73 -17.33 4.21
C GLY A 72 -1.39 -15.93 3.68
N ALA A 73 -2.39 -15.12 3.34
CA ALA A 73 -2.17 -13.73 2.95
C ALA A 73 -1.69 -12.86 4.12
N ILE A 74 -2.25 -13.05 5.32
CA ILE A 74 -1.84 -12.33 6.53
C ILE A 74 -0.41 -12.70 6.95
N GLU A 75 -0.02 -13.96 6.85
CA GLU A 75 1.35 -14.41 7.14
C GLU A 75 2.40 -13.72 6.25
N ASP A 76 2.09 -13.42 4.98
CA ASP A 76 2.96 -12.63 4.10
C ASP A 76 3.14 -11.19 4.62
N ILE A 77 2.05 -10.58 5.10
CA ILE A 77 2.07 -9.24 5.69
C ILE A 77 2.87 -9.23 6.99
N GLU A 78 2.66 -10.20 7.88
CA GLU A 78 3.39 -10.32 9.15
C GLU A 78 4.89 -10.51 8.93
N ARG A 79 5.28 -11.33 7.94
CA ARG A 79 6.69 -11.45 7.51
C ARG A 79 7.25 -10.11 7.02
N SER A 80 6.49 -9.40 6.20
CA SER A 80 6.90 -8.09 5.68
C SER A 80 7.07 -7.04 6.80
N ILE A 81 6.21 -7.08 7.83
CA ILE A 81 6.34 -6.26 9.04
C ILE A 81 7.62 -6.62 9.80
N ALA A 82 7.87 -7.92 10.01
CA ALA A 82 9.06 -8.39 10.72
C ALA A 82 10.36 -7.99 9.99
N ASP A 83 10.38 -8.10 8.66
CA ASP A 83 11.53 -7.74 7.84
C ASP A 83 11.82 -6.23 7.86
N VAL A 84 10.79 -5.38 7.87
CA VAL A 84 10.98 -3.92 7.85
C VAL A 84 11.25 -3.32 9.24
N THR A 85 10.82 -3.99 10.31
CA THR A 85 10.89 -3.46 11.69
C THR A 85 12.30 -3.00 12.10
N PRO A 86 13.38 -3.80 11.92
CA PRO A 86 14.73 -3.37 12.30
C PRO A 86 15.20 -2.10 11.57
N VAL A 87 14.78 -1.94 10.31
CA VAL A 87 15.11 -0.76 9.50
C VAL A 87 14.43 0.49 10.07
N LEU A 88 13.18 0.35 10.53
CA LEU A 88 12.37 1.44 11.09
C LEU A 88 12.85 1.84 12.49
N GLU A 89 13.19 0.87 13.34
CA GLU A 89 13.79 1.11 14.66
C GLU A 89 15.09 1.92 14.52
N GLY A 90 15.96 1.56 13.56
CA GLY A 90 17.17 2.31 13.24
C GLY A 90 16.95 3.70 12.62
N LEU A 91 15.70 4.12 12.45
CA LEU A 91 15.30 5.45 11.97
C LEU A 91 14.47 6.23 13.01
N GLY A 92 14.07 5.63 14.13
CA GLY A 92 13.10 6.21 15.07
C GLY A 92 11.72 6.39 14.42
N VAL A 93 11.29 5.37 13.67
CA VAL A 93 10.02 5.35 12.93
C VAL A 93 9.21 4.15 13.37
N VAL A 94 7.91 4.33 13.51
CA VAL A 94 6.94 3.26 13.79
C VAL A 94 5.91 3.16 12.67
N LEU A 95 5.34 1.97 12.51
CA LEU A 95 4.21 1.77 11.60
C LEU A 95 2.91 2.08 12.33
N ALA A 96 2.00 2.76 11.64
CA ALA A 96 0.64 2.97 12.10
C ALA A 96 -0.38 2.67 11.00
N THR A 97 -1.61 2.38 11.43
CA THR A 97 -2.73 2.04 10.54
C THR A 97 -3.89 2.95 10.87
N ALA A 98 -4.39 3.68 9.89
CA ALA A 98 -5.64 4.45 9.96
C ALA A 98 -5.99 4.94 8.55
N GLY A 99 -7.28 5.20 8.27
CA GLY A 99 -7.69 5.72 6.97
C GLY A 99 -7.10 7.10 6.63
N THR A 100 -6.72 7.88 7.65
CA THR A 100 -5.96 9.12 7.51
C THR A 100 -5.16 9.37 8.80
N HIS A 101 -4.13 10.21 8.73
CA HIS A 101 -3.38 10.61 9.92
C HIS A 101 -4.14 11.73 10.66
N PRO A 102 -4.34 11.66 12.00
CA PRO A 102 -5.28 12.53 12.71
C PRO A 102 -5.03 14.03 12.62
N PHE A 103 -3.78 14.45 12.48
CA PHE A 103 -3.40 15.87 12.50
C PHE A 103 -2.35 16.26 11.43
N ALA A 104 -1.91 15.31 10.60
CA ALA A 104 -0.90 15.63 9.60
C ALA A 104 -1.51 16.52 8.52
N ASN A 105 -0.74 17.52 8.08
CA ASN A 105 -1.20 18.43 7.04
C ASN A 105 -0.99 17.80 5.64
N PRO A 106 -2.04 17.54 4.84
CA PRO A 106 -1.92 16.95 3.51
C PRO A 106 -1.03 17.77 2.55
N LEU A 107 -0.95 19.08 2.75
CA LEU A 107 -0.18 19.98 1.88
C LEU A 107 1.35 19.86 2.05
N TYR A 108 1.81 19.26 3.14
CA TYR A 108 3.26 19.09 3.43
C TYR A 108 3.81 17.73 3.01
N GLN A 109 2.95 16.84 2.49
CA GLN A 109 3.31 15.49 2.14
C GLN A 109 4.07 15.46 0.81
N ARG A 110 5.17 14.68 0.76
CA ARG A 110 6.03 14.57 -0.42
C ARG A 110 5.66 13.34 -1.22
N VAL A 111 5.93 13.39 -2.52
CA VAL A 111 5.51 12.35 -3.46
C VAL A 111 6.71 11.67 -4.11
N THR A 112 6.59 10.37 -4.38
CA THR A 112 7.60 9.55 -5.08
C THR A 112 7.64 9.91 -6.56
N ASN A 113 6.49 9.91 -7.24
CA ASN A 113 6.36 10.16 -8.67
C ASN A 113 5.61 11.47 -8.95
N LYS A 114 6.36 12.55 -9.17
CA LYS A 114 5.83 13.89 -9.41
C LYS A 114 4.90 13.97 -10.63
N GLU A 115 5.14 13.18 -11.67
CA GLU A 115 4.29 13.21 -12.87
C GLU A 115 2.94 12.52 -12.65
N ARG A 116 2.94 11.33 -12.03
CA ARG A 116 1.70 10.62 -11.64
C ARG A 116 0.88 11.49 -10.70
N TYR A 117 1.52 12.12 -9.71
CA TYR A 117 0.88 13.06 -8.80
C TYR A 117 0.33 14.30 -9.51
N ALA A 118 1.11 14.93 -10.40
CA ALA A 118 0.66 16.10 -11.15
C ALA A 118 -0.56 15.79 -12.03
N ARG A 119 -0.63 14.59 -12.62
CA ARG A 119 -1.83 14.14 -13.36
C ARG A 119 -3.04 13.97 -12.44
N LEU A 120 -2.85 13.40 -11.24
CA LEU A 120 -3.92 13.25 -10.25
C LEU A 120 -4.46 14.63 -9.83
N VAL A 121 -3.59 15.50 -9.33
CA VAL A 121 -3.94 16.87 -8.89
C VAL A 121 -4.51 17.71 -10.05
N GLY A 122 -3.99 17.53 -11.27
CA GLY A 122 -4.51 18.22 -12.45
C GLY A 122 -5.99 17.90 -12.72
N ARG A 123 -6.42 16.67 -12.43
CA ARG A 123 -7.81 16.20 -12.62
C ARG A 123 -8.71 16.53 -11.44
N THR A 124 -8.22 16.38 -10.21
CA THR A 124 -9.03 16.51 -8.98
C THR A 124 -8.92 17.88 -8.31
N ARG A 125 -7.98 18.72 -8.75
CA ARG A 125 -7.71 20.08 -8.27
C ARG A 125 -7.54 20.10 -6.74
N TYR A 126 -8.34 20.90 -6.05
CA TYR A 126 -8.27 21.09 -4.61
C TYR A 126 -8.37 19.75 -3.84
N TRP A 127 -9.24 18.85 -4.28
CA TRP A 127 -9.43 17.55 -3.63
C TRP A 127 -8.21 16.63 -3.74
N GLY A 128 -7.47 16.70 -4.85
CA GLY A 128 -6.23 15.93 -5.00
C GLY A 128 -5.13 16.33 -4.04
N GLN A 129 -5.15 17.58 -3.58
CA GLN A 129 -4.19 18.09 -2.60
C GLN A 129 -4.54 17.68 -1.16
N GLN A 130 -5.74 17.12 -0.94
CA GLN A 130 -6.22 16.64 0.36
C GLN A 130 -6.15 15.11 0.51
N MET A 131 -5.63 14.40 -0.50
CA MET A 131 -5.54 12.94 -0.50
C MET A 131 -4.37 12.45 0.36
N LEU A 132 -4.54 12.56 1.68
CA LEU A 132 -3.72 11.89 2.68
C LEU A 132 -4.54 10.73 3.26
N LEU A 133 -4.63 9.67 2.48
CA LEU A 133 -5.44 8.49 2.77
C LEU A 133 -4.54 7.27 2.75
N PHE A 134 -4.89 6.28 3.55
CA PHE A 134 -4.21 4.99 3.59
C PHE A 134 -5.26 3.89 3.50
N GLY A 135 -5.14 3.06 2.47
CA GLY A 135 -6.08 2.01 2.12
C GLY A 135 -5.66 0.62 2.59
N MET A 136 -6.65 -0.24 2.70
CA MET A 136 -6.46 -1.68 2.64
C MET A 136 -7.27 -2.19 1.45
N HIS A 137 -6.61 -2.84 0.51
CA HIS A 137 -7.24 -3.41 -0.68
C HIS A 137 -7.25 -4.93 -0.57
N VAL A 138 -8.39 -5.52 -0.93
CA VAL A 138 -8.55 -6.98 -0.95
C VAL A 138 -8.88 -7.39 -2.37
N HIS A 139 -8.01 -8.23 -2.94
CA HIS A 139 -8.10 -8.76 -4.28
C HIS A 139 -8.65 -10.17 -4.19
N VAL A 140 -9.73 -10.46 -4.93
CA VAL A 140 -10.35 -11.79 -4.96
C VAL A 140 -10.22 -12.38 -6.36
N GLY A 141 -9.63 -13.57 -6.45
CA GLY A 141 -9.49 -14.32 -7.70
C GLY A 141 -10.84 -14.78 -8.24
N ILE A 142 -11.11 -14.43 -9.50
CA ILE A 142 -12.33 -14.80 -10.22
C ILE A 142 -11.94 -15.60 -11.48
N GLU A 143 -12.44 -16.82 -11.59
CA GLU A 143 -12.06 -17.77 -12.63
C GLU A 143 -12.75 -17.51 -13.97
N SER A 144 -13.85 -16.76 -13.97
CA SER A 144 -14.62 -16.45 -15.18
C SER A 144 -15.10 -15.01 -15.19
N ARG A 145 -14.89 -14.35 -16.34
CA ARG A 145 -15.38 -12.99 -16.62
C ARG A 145 -16.87 -12.83 -16.35
N ASP A 146 -17.67 -13.86 -16.63
CA ASP A 146 -19.13 -13.80 -16.50
C ASP A 146 -19.59 -13.66 -15.05
N LYS A 147 -18.70 -13.93 -14.08
CA LYS A 147 -18.97 -13.77 -12.64
C LYS A 147 -18.65 -12.38 -12.10
N VAL A 148 -17.85 -11.58 -12.80
CA VAL A 148 -17.33 -10.30 -12.29
C VAL A 148 -18.45 -9.32 -11.98
N LEU A 149 -19.36 -9.05 -12.94
CA LEU A 149 -20.44 -8.09 -12.73
C LEU A 149 -21.46 -8.55 -11.68
N PRO A 150 -21.91 -9.82 -11.65
CA PRO A 150 -22.75 -10.32 -10.56
C PRO A 150 -22.11 -10.17 -9.17
N ILE A 151 -20.84 -10.52 -9.02
CA ILE A 151 -20.12 -10.40 -7.73
C ILE A 151 -19.99 -8.92 -7.33
N LEU A 152 -19.57 -8.05 -8.24
CA LEU A 152 -19.45 -6.61 -7.98
C LEU A 152 -20.78 -6.02 -7.52
N ASN A 153 -21.89 -6.36 -8.19
CA ASN A 153 -23.21 -5.88 -7.81
C ASN A 153 -23.60 -6.34 -6.40
N ALA A 154 -23.24 -7.56 -6.00
CA ALA A 154 -23.52 -8.08 -4.66
C ALA A 154 -22.68 -7.41 -3.56
N LEU A 155 -21.49 -6.88 -3.88
CA LEU A 155 -20.63 -6.15 -2.92
C LEU A 155 -21.03 -4.68 -2.75
N LEU A 156 -21.80 -4.12 -3.69
CA LEU A 156 -22.24 -2.72 -3.68
C LEU A 156 -23.59 -2.51 -2.96
N THR A 157 -24.24 -3.60 -2.53
CA THR A 157 -25.51 -3.60 -1.77
C THR A 157 -25.28 -3.82 -0.29
#